data_AF-A0A423VRD7-F1
#
_entry.id   AF-A0A423VRD7-F1
#
_cell.length_a   1.000
_cell.length_b   1.000
_cell.length_c   1.000
_cell.angle_alpha   90.00
_cell.angle_beta   90.00
_cell.angle_gamma   90.00
#
_symmetry.space_group_name_H-M   'P 1'
#
loop_
_entity.id
_entity.type
_entity.pdbx_description
1 polymer ?
#
loop_
_entity_poly.entity_id
_entity_poly.type
_entity_poly.pdbx_seq_one_letter_code
_entity_poly.pdbx_strand_id
1 'polypeptide(L)'
;MYNCRKTGITSDDMSKAMADFLPEIEDLMMLPKPDALKRSYDLVIELSESSYGELDSPKASGYGDRPSDEPADLLLRKLIRKRLAAGETWDWKEDLEQLDKTSKHVGDYGIEPWPNPDDLHAD
;
A
#
# COMPACT_ATOMS: atom_id res chain seq x y z
N MET A 1 25.62 32.45 -6.08
CA MET A 1 25.25 31.27 -6.88
C MET A 1 25.11 30.10 -5.92
N TYR A 2 23.88 29.69 -5.59
CA TYR A 2 23.67 28.47 -4.80
C TYR A 2 23.90 27.26 -5.70
N ASN A 3 24.82 26.41 -5.29
CA ASN A 3 25.19 25.18 -5.97
C ASN A 3 24.16 24.10 -5.58
N CYS A 4 22.97 24.17 -6.18
CA CYS A 4 21.90 23.19 -5.96
C CYS A 4 22.19 21.94 -6.82
N ARG A 5 23.02 21.03 -6.31
CA ARG A 5 23.14 19.68 -6.88
C ARG A 5 21.82 18.93 -6.66
N LYS A 6 20.99 18.84 -7.71
CA LYS A 6 20.07 17.70 -7.95
C LYS A 6 20.93 16.41 -7.97
N THR A 7 20.60 15.23 -7.46
CA THR A 7 19.35 14.47 -7.33
C THR A 7 19.56 13.37 -6.26
N GLY A 8 18.79 13.35 -5.18
CA GLY A 8 18.61 12.15 -4.35
C GLY A 8 17.32 11.46 -4.76
N ILE A 9 17.21 10.14 -4.56
CA ILE A 9 15.93 9.43 -4.64
C ILE A 9 15.05 9.98 -3.52
N THR A 10 13.87 10.50 -3.87
CA THR A 10 12.90 11.02 -2.89
C THR A 10 11.92 9.92 -2.44
N SER A 11 11.13 10.21 -1.40
CA SER A 11 9.95 9.40 -1.02
C SER A 11 9.03 9.13 -2.23
N ASP A 12 8.74 10.18 -3.01
CA ASP A 12 7.87 10.10 -4.18
C ASP A 12 8.46 9.21 -5.29
N ASP A 13 9.78 9.25 -5.48
CA ASP A 13 10.47 8.39 -6.45
C ASP A 13 10.35 6.91 -6.06
N MET A 14 10.43 6.60 -4.76
CA MET A 14 10.23 5.25 -4.23
C MET A 14 8.78 4.80 -4.39
N SER A 15 7.80 5.63 -4.02
CA SER A 15 6.38 5.30 -4.17
C SER A 15 6.00 5.04 -5.64
N LYS A 16 6.53 5.83 -6.58
CA LYS A 16 6.35 5.59 -8.02
C LYS A 16 6.94 4.26 -8.47
N ALA A 17 8.17 3.96 -8.05
CA ALA A 17 8.80 2.69 -8.40
C ALA A 17 8.07 1.48 -7.79
N MET A 18 7.51 1.61 -6.58
CA MET A 18 6.70 0.57 -5.95
C MET A 18 5.42 0.29 -6.73
N ALA A 19 4.74 1.34 -7.21
CA ALA A 19 3.49 1.20 -7.97
C ALA A 19 3.65 0.31 -9.20
N ASP A 20 4.83 0.37 -9.85
CA ASP A 20 5.17 -0.45 -11.01
C ASP A 20 5.28 -1.95 -10.71
N PHE A 21 5.40 -2.37 -9.45
CA PHE A 21 5.49 -3.79 -9.05
C PHE A 21 4.17 -4.39 -8.55
N LEU A 22 3.17 -3.55 -8.27
CA LEU A 22 1.89 -4.00 -7.73
C LEU A 22 1.11 -4.92 -8.70
N PRO A 23 1.09 -4.67 -10.02
CA PRO A 23 0.47 -5.59 -10.99
C PRO A 23 1.12 -6.99 -10.98
N GLU A 24 2.44 -7.07 -10.85
CA GLU A 24 3.18 -8.32 -10.81
C GLU A 24 2.90 -9.12 -9.53
N ILE A 25 2.69 -8.42 -8.40
CA ILE A 25 2.25 -9.05 -7.15
C ILE A 25 0.81 -9.55 -7.28
N GLU A 26 -0.05 -8.82 -7.98
CA GLU A 26 -1.40 -9.27 -8.30
C GLU A 26 -1.40 -10.53 -9.18
N ASP A 27 -0.51 -10.61 -10.17
CA ASP A 27 -0.33 -11.81 -10.99
C ASP A 27 0.23 -12.98 -10.17
N LEU A 28 1.18 -12.72 -9.27
CA LEU A 28 1.74 -13.73 -8.36
C LEU A 28 0.64 -14.37 -7.51
N MET A 29 -0.30 -13.57 -7.02
CA MET A 29 -1.46 -14.03 -6.25
C MET A 29 -2.38 -14.97 -7.05
N MET A 30 -2.36 -14.92 -8.39
CA MET A 30 -3.18 -15.78 -9.26
C MET A 30 -2.54 -17.13 -9.57
N LEU A 31 -1.28 -17.34 -9.22
CA LEU A 31 -0.60 -18.60 -9.50
C LEU A 31 -1.15 -19.75 -8.63
N PRO A 32 -1.36 -20.95 -9.20
CA PRO A 32 -1.83 -22.13 -8.47
C PRO A 32 -0.67 -22.79 -7.69
N LYS A 33 0.05 -22.00 -6.89
CA LYS A 33 1.13 -22.46 -6.02
C LYS A 33 0.70 -22.31 -4.56
N PRO A 34 0.99 -23.29 -3.68
CA PRO A 34 0.57 -23.25 -2.28
C PRO A 34 0.95 -21.95 -1.55
N ASP A 35 2.14 -21.43 -1.82
CA ASP A 35 2.67 -20.24 -1.13
C ASP A 35 2.42 -18.93 -1.88
N ALA A 36 1.74 -18.95 -3.03
CA ALA A 36 1.58 -17.77 -3.88
C ALA A 36 0.94 -16.59 -3.13
N LEU A 37 -0.16 -16.87 -2.43
CA LEU A 37 -0.89 -15.86 -1.68
C LEU A 37 -0.06 -15.29 -0.53
N LYS A 38 0.62 -16.15 0.24
CA LYS A 38 1.50 -15.73 1.33
C LYS A 38 2.67 -14.88 0.82
N ARG A 39 3.35 -15.30 -0.24
CA ARG A 39 4.48 -14.55 -0.81
C ARG A 39 4.04 -13.21 -1.39
N SER A 40 2.85 -13.15 -1.98
CA SER A 40 2.28 -11.91 -2.48
C SER A 40 1.98 -10.95 -1.33
N TYR A 41 1.41 -11.45 -0.22
CA TYR A 41 1.21 -10.67 1.00
C TYR A 41 2.52 -10.13 1.57
N ASP A 42 3.51 -11.01 1.77
CA ASP A 42 4.81 -10.63 2.33
C ASP A 42 5.49 -9.55 1.46
N LEU A 43 5.36 -9.64 0.13
CA LEU A 43 5.87 -8.63 -0.81
C LEU A 43 5.18 -7.27 -0.67
N VAL A 44 3.84 -7.22 -0.52
CA VAL A 44 3.13 -5.94 -0.31
C VAL A 44 3.57 -5.28 1.00
N ILE A 45 3.71 -6.06 2.08
CA ILE A 45 4.18 -5.55 3.38
C ILE A 45 5.61 -5.03 3.27
N GLU A 46 6.53 -5.80 2.68
CA GLU A 46 7.94 -5.37 2.52
C GLU A 46 8.05 -4.07 1.70
N LEU A 47 7.26 -3.94 0.62
CA LEU A 47 7.22 -2.72 -0.18
C LEU A 47 6.68 -1.54 0.65
N SER A 48 5.63 -1.75 1.45
CA SER A 48 5.09 -0.72 2.35
C SER A 48 6.12 -0.27 3.39
N GLU A 49 6.83 -1.21 4.04
CA GLU A 49 7.86 -0.91 5.02
C GLU A 49 9.08 -0.21 4.41
N SER A 50 9.34 -0.45 3.14
CA SER A 50 10.39 0.20 2.34
C SER A 50 9.98 1.60 1.84
N SER A 51 8.72 2.00 2.02
CA SER A 51 8.19 3.31 1.61
C SER A 51 8.36 4.35 2.72
N TYR A 52 9.47 5.08 2.70
CA TYR A 52 9.72 6.15 3.66
C TYR A 52 9.01 7.45 3.26
N GLY A 53 8.44 8.17 4.22
CA GLY A 53 7.95 9.54 4.02
C GLY A 53 9.07 10.59 4.24
N GLU A 54 9.07 11.66 3.46
CA GLU A 54 10.00 12.80 3.67
C GLU A 54 9.51 13.71 4.80
N LEU A 55 9.96 13.48 6.04
CA LEU A 55 9.60 14.33 7.19
C LEU A 55 10.56 15.53 7.41
N ASP A 56 11.76 15.51 6.83
CA ASP A 56 12.85 16.43 7.19
C ASP A 56 12.99 17.68 6.30
N SER A 57 12.09 17.88 5.33
CA SER A 57 12.15 19.04 4.42
C SER A 57 11.11 20.11 4.78
N PRO A 58 11.48 21.40 4.96
CA PRO A 58 10.53 22.49 5.16
C PRO A 58 9.65 22.79 3.93
N LYS A 59 9.89 22.11 2.80
CA LYS A 59 9.00 22.07 1.63
C LYS A 59 8.18 20.77 1.52
N ALA A 60 8.42 19.80 2.40
CA ALA A 60 7.65 18.57 2.42
C ALA A 60 6.26 18.84 3.00
N SER A 61 5.25 18.73 2.16
CA SER A 61 3.86 18.59 2.60
C SER A 61 3.64 17.13 3.01
N GLY A 62 4.13 16.73 4.18
CA GLY A 62 3.92 15.37 4.70
C GLY A 62 4.57 14.29 3.83
N TYR A 63 3.77 13.37 3.29
CA TYR A 63 4.25 12.18 2.58
C TYR A 63 4.61 12.39 1.09
N GLY A 64 4.31 13.56 0.51
CA GLY A 64 4.53 13.81 -0.92
C GLY A 64 3.49 13.15 -1.84
N ASP A 65 3.80 12.97 -3.12
CA ASP A 65 2.93 12.28 -4.09
C ASP A 65 3.11 10.76 -3.97
N ARG A 66 2.03 10.06 -3.59
CA ARG A 66 2.05 8.67 -3.11
C ARG A 66 1.20 7.72 -3.95
N PRO A 67 1.52 7.52 -5.25
CA PRO A 67 0.72 6.71 -6.16
C PRO A 67 0.68 5.21 -5.82
N SER A 68 1.58 4.72 -4.96
CA SER A 68 1.55 3.32 -4.50
C SER A 68 0.51 3.03 -3.42
N ASP A 69 0.15 4.01 -2.59
CA ASP A 69 -0.49 3.75 -1.30
C ASP A 69 -1.88 3.14 -1.48
N GLU A 70 -2.77 3.81 -2.23
CA GLU A 70 -4.12 3.29 -2.48
C GLU A 70 -4.11 1.93 -3.23
N PRO A 71 -3.37 1.76 -4.34
CA PRO A 71 -3.29 0.46 -5.01
C PRO A 71 -2.73 -0.67 -4.13
N ALA A 72 -1.75 -0.37 -3.27
CA ALA A 72 -1.18 -1.34 -2.33
C ALA A 72 -2.19 -1.75 -1.26
N ASP A 73 -2.93 -0.80 -0.68
CA ASP A 73 -3.97 -1.06 0.32
C ASP A 73 -5.11 -1.91 -0.26
N LEU A 74 -5.56 -1.60 -1.49
CA LEU A 74 -6.56 -2.39 -2.21
C LEU A 74 -6.07 -3.82 -2.47
N LEU A 75 -4.83 -3.97 -2.90
CA LEU A 75 -4.22 -5.28 -3.14
C LEU A 75 -4.06 -6.08 -1.84
N LEU A 76 -3.66 -5.44 -0.75
CA LEU A 76 -3.53 -6.06 0.57
C LEU A 76 -4.89 -6.58 1.08
N ARG A 77 -5.96 -5.77 0.97
CA ARG A 77 -7.33 -6.19 1.29
C ARG A 77 -7.75 -7.42 0.48
N LYS A 78 -7.46 -7.44 -0.83
CA LYS A 78 -7.75 -8.57 -1.72
C LYS A 78 -6.99 -9.83 -1.31
N LEU A 79 -5.72 -9.70 -0.95
CA LEU A 79 -4.85 -10.80 -0.50
C LEU A 79 -5.35 -11.42 0.81
N ILE A 80 -5.68 -10.59 1.80
CA ILE A 80 -6.26 -11.04 3.06
C ILE A 80 -7.53 -11.86 2.80
N ARG A 81 -8.47 -11.32 2.01
CA ARG A 81 -9.73 -12.02 1.66
C ARG A 81 -9.48 -13.38 0.99
N LYS A 82 -8.54 -13.47 0.04
CA LYS A 82 -8.23 -14.74 -0.64
C LYS A 82 -7.58 -15.75 0.30
N ARG A 83 -6.66 -15.33 1.15
CA ARG A 83 -6.01 -16.20 2.12
C ARG A 83 -6.99 -16.73 3.18
N LEU A 84 -7.96 -15.91 3.59
CA LEU A 84 -9.09 -16.35 4.42
C LEU A 84 -9.93 -17.43 3.73
N ALA A 85 -10.28 -17.23 2.45
CA ALA A 85 -11.02 -18.21 1.68
C ALA A 85 -10.23 -19.52 1.48
N ALA A 86 -8.90 -19.46 1.47
CA ALA A 86 -8.01 -20.63 1.43
C ALA A 86 -7.90 -21.37 2.78
N GLY A 87 -8.51 -20.85 3.86
CA GLY A 87 -8.50 -21.45 5.19
C GLY A 87 -7.23 -21.17 5.99
N GLU A 88 -6.45 -20.13 5.63
CA GLU A 88 -5.24 -19.79 6.37
C GLU A 88 -5.51 -19.24 7.79
N THR A 89 -4.77 -19.85 8.72
CA THR A 89 -4.54 -19.58 10.13
C THR A 89 -3.69 -18.38 10.59
N TRP A 90 -4.03 -17.09 10.47
CA TRP A 90 -3.23 -16.03 11.16
C TRP A 90 -4.09 -14.89 11.73
N ASP A 91 -3.48 -13.96 12.48
CA ASP A 91 -4.18 -12.80 13.08
C ASP A 91 -4.43 -11.65 12.08
N TRP A 92 -5.16 -11.93 11.00
CA TRP A 92 -5.53 -10.98 9.95
C TRP A 92 -6.46 -9.85 10.43
N LYS A 93 -7.04 -10.00 11.63
CA LYS A 93 -7.98 -9.02 12.18
C LYS A 93 -7.27 -7.74 12.56
N GLU A 94 -6.06 -7.85 13.10
CA GLU A 94 -5.25 -6.69 13.45
C GLU A 94 -4.88 -5.89 12.19
N ASP A 95 -4.48 -6.56 11.11
CA ASP A 95 -4.14 -5.91 9.83
C ASP A 95 -5.33 -5.12 9.25
N LEU A 96 -6.52 -5.72 9.22
CA LEU A 96 -7.73 -5.03 8.77
C LEU A 96 -8.14 -3.88 9.70
N GLU A 97 -8.03 -4.07 11.02
CA GLU A 97 -8.36 -3.03 11.99
C GLU A 97 -7.41 -1.84 11.86
N GLN A 98 -6.13 -2.05 11.57
CA GLN A 98 -5.17 -0.98 11.31
C GLN A 98 -5.50 -0.23 10.00
N LEU A 99 -5.86 -0.93 8.93
CA LEU A 99 -6.29 -0.30 7.68
C LEU A 99 -7.54 0.57 7.89
N ASP A 100 -8.53 0.08 8.65
CA ASP A 100 -9.75 0.82 8.94
C ASP A 100 -9.49 2.02 9.88
N LYS A 101 -8.57 1.87 10.85
CA LYS A 101 -8.11 2.98 11.70
C LYS A 101 -7.43 4.06 10.88
N THR A 102 -6.54 3.70 9.96
CA THR A 102 -5.83 4.65 9.10
C THR A 102 -6.82 5.39 8.20
N SER A 103 -7.74 4.67 7.54
CA SER A 103 -8.80 5.27 6.72
C SER A 103 -9.63 6.30 7.51
N LYS A 104 -10.06 5.94 8.72
CA LYS A 104 -10.77 6.87 9.61
C LYS A 104 -9.92 8.07 10.01
N HIS A 105 -8.65 7.84 10.37
CA HIS A 105 -7.73 8.88 10.79
C HIS A 105 -7.51 9.94 9.70
N VAL A 106 -7.30 9.52 8.44
CA VAL A 106 -7.12 10.47 7.33
C VAL A 106 -8.43 11.21 7.02
N GLY A 107 -9.57 10.54 7.14
CA GLY A 107 -10.90 11.14 7.02
C GLY A 107 -11.15 12.27 8.03
N ASP A 108 -10.68 12.13 9.27
CA ASP A 108 -10.80 13.18 10.31
C ASP A 108 -10.05 14.48 9.93
N TYR A 109 -9.05 14.41 9.04
CA TYR A 109 -8.33 15.57 8.49
C TYR A 109 -8.93 16.10 7.16
N GLY A 110 -10.07 15.57 6.72
CA GLY A 110 -10.71 15.97 5.47
C GLY A 110 -10.01 15.44 4.22
N ILE A 111 -9.12 14.45 4.38
CA ILE A 111 -8.53 13.71 3.26
C ILE A 111 -9.50 12.59 2.91
N GLU A 112 -9.94 12.53 1.66
CA GLU A 112 -10.80 11.45 1.18
C GLU A 112 -10.04 10.11 1.28
N PRO A 113 -10.49 9.16 2.13
CA PRO A 113 -9.87 7.85 2.20
C PRO A 113 -10.15 7.07 0.91
N TRP A 114 -9.33 6.07 0.62
CA TRP A 114 -9.57 5.17 -0.51
C TRP A 114 -10.97 4.52 -0.42
N PRO A 115 -11.66 4.33 -1.55
CA PRO A 115 -12.98 3.72 -1.57
C PRO A 115 -12.93 2.30 -1.03
N ASN A 116 -13.96 1.92 -0.27
CA ASN A 116 -14.08 0.52 0.13
C ASN A 116 -14.39 -0.28 -1.14
N PRO A 117 -13.67 -1.37 -1.46
CA PRO A 117 -13.96 -2.16 -2.66
C PRO A 117 -15.39 -2.74 -2.72
N ASP A 118 -16.10 -2.79 -1.59
CA ASP A 118 -17.50 -3.17 -1.54
C ASP A 118 -18.45 -2.04 -2.02
N ASP A 119 -17.98 -0.78 -2.02
CA ASP A 119 -18.64 0.38 -2.62
C ASP A 119 -18.45 0.44 -4.14
N LEU A 120 -17.44 -0.27 -4.69
CA LEU A 120 -17.13 -0.35 -6.12
C LEU A 120 -17.95 -1.42 -6.89
N HIS A 121 -18.77 -2.21 -6.17
CA HIS A 121 -19.65 -3.23 -6.75
C HIS A 121 -21.15 -2.93 -6.53
N ALA A 122 -21.48 -1.72 -6.09
CA ALA A 122 -22.84 -1.23 -5.98
C ALA A 122 -23.29 -0.54 -7.28
N ASP A 123 -23.27 -1.27 -8.41
CA ASP A 123 -23.96 -0.95 -9.67
C ASP A 123 -24.22 -2.23 -10.49
#